data_AF-Q2G5X5-F1
#
_entry.id   AF-Q2G5X5-F1
#
_cell.length_a   1.000
_cell.length_b   1.000
_cell.length_c   1.000
_cell.angle_alpha   90.00
_cell.angle_beta   90.00
_cell.angle_gamma   90.00
#
_symmetry.space_group_name_H-M   'P 1'
#
loop_
_entity.id
_entity.type
_entity.pdbx_description
1 polymer ?
#
loop_
_entity_poly.entity_id
_entity_poly.type
_entity_poly.pdbx_seq_one_letter_code
_entity_poly.pdbx_strand_id
1 'polypeptide(L)'
;MRHVPAMANHDEDLSLASRLCLACGLCCDGTVYEQAAVRPEDIAPANACGFRLFKTEQDRQVFLFPCHYLEDSACTRYDQWRPSVCGSFFCLMQKRVAEGECSEAEGFSLIERAKSLRSAVLALLKPGQHFLWARSRFDALAGAKADLAPADAQLVVRMFVLERFLDQHFRKPGKKRLPGGAIARPAVEAAPDDTKAA
;
A
#
# COMPACT_ATOMS: atom_id res chain seq x y z
N MET A 1 4.40 -25.88 -5.49
CA MET A 1 5.23 -25.39 -4.37
C MET A 1 6.57 -24.99 -4.96
N ARG A 2 6.77 -23.72 -5.30
CA ARG A 2 8.05 -23.25 -5.84
C ARG A 2 8.87 -22.66 -4.70
N HIS A 3 10.13 -23.05 -4.69
CA HIS A 3 11.15 -22.78 -3.68
C HIS A 3 11.29 -21.27 -3.46
N VAL A 4 11.02 -20.81 -2.25
CA VAL A 4 11.47 -19.48 -1.79
C VAL A 4 12.99 -19.58 -1.71
N PRO A 5 13.77 -18.78 -2.44
CA PRO A 5 15.21 -18.80 -2.26
C PRO A 5 15.48 -18.35 -0.82
N ALA A 6 16.18 -19.19 -0.06
CA ALA A 6 16.59 -18.85 1.29
C ALA A 6 17.50 -17.63 1.18
N MET A 7 17.00 -16.45 1.56
CA MET A 7 17.83 -15.29 1.79
C MET A 7 18.71 -15.63 2.99
N ALA A 8 19.96 -16.00 2.71
CA ALA A 8 20.95 -16.33 3.72
C ALA A 8 21.16 -15.11 4.65
N ASN A 9 20.83 -15.28 5.94
CA ASN A 9 21.35 -14.54 7.10
C ASN A 9 21.40 -12.99 7.05
N HIS A 10 20.51 -12.32 6.33
CA HIS A 10 20.40 -10.84 6.33
C HIS A 10 19.22 -10.29 7.15
N ASP A 11 18.36 -11.15 7.72
CA ASP A 11 17.17 -10.70 8.46
C ASP A 11 17.48 -10.04 9.81
N GLU A 12 18.62 -10.34 10.45
CA GLU A 12 18.97 -9.76 11.76
C GLU A 12 19.45 -8.31 11.70
N ASP A 13 19.88 -7.81 10.52
CA ASP A 13 20.45 -6.46 10.37
C ASP A 13 19.48 -5.46 9.72
N LEU A 14 18.28 -5.93 9.32
CA LEU A 14 17.26 -5.08 8.72
C LEU A 14 16.44 -4.36 9.80
N SER A 15 16.26 -3.05 9.62
CA SER A 15 15.31 -2.28 10.43
C SER A 15 13.90 -2.89 10.36
N LEU A 16 13.12 -2.74 11.42
CA LEU A 16 11.71 -3.19 11.43
C LEU A 16 10.90 -2.62 10.25
N ALA A 17 11.14 -1.34 9.89
CA ALA A 17 10.50 -0.74 8.74
C ALA A 17 10.87 -1.45 7.42
N SER A 18 12.13 -1.85 7.26
CA SER A 18 12.59 -2.63 6.12
C SER A 18 11.96 -4.01 6.05
N ARG A 19 11.89 -4.73 7.19
CA ARG A 19 11.22 -6.04 7.27
C ARG A 19 9.74 -5.95 6.90
N LEU A 20 9.02 -4.93 7.40
CA LEU A 20 7.63 -4.66 7.01
C LEU A 20 7.49 -4.37 5.50
N CYS A 21 8.42 -3.59 4.93
CA CYS A 21 8.38 -3.25 3.51
C CYS A 21 8.54 -4.50 2.61
N LEU A 22 9.53 -5.34 2.91
CA LEU A 22 9.86 -6.56 2.16
C LEU A 22 8.78 -7.65 2.27
N ALA A 23 8.04 -7.68 3.38
CA ALA A 23 6.88 -8.57 3.53
C ALA A 23 5.60 -8.06 2.83
N CYS A 24 5.55 -6.76 2.50
CA CYS A 24 4.33 -6.07 2.08
C CYS A 24 4.16 -5.95 0.56
N GLY A 25 5.10 -5.28 -0.13
CA GLY A 25 5.04 -5.07 -1.59
C GLY A 25 3.91 -4.16 -2.12
N LEU A 26 2.89 -3.80 -1.33
CA LEU A 26 1.67 -3.10 -1.79
C LEU A 26 1.90 -1.68 -2.35
N CYS A 27 3.00 -1.02 -2.01
CA CYS A 27 3.35 0.25 -2.65
C CYS A 27 3.96 -0.01 -4.03
N CYS A 28 4.80 -1.04 -4.15
CA CYS A 28 5.51 -1.38 -5.37
C CYS A 28 4.63 -2.03 -6.44
N ASP A 29 3.53 -2.67 -6.06
CA ASP A 29 2.62 -3.34 -7.01
C ASP A 29 1.49 -2.46 -7.55
N GLY A 30 1.38 -1.21 -7.09
CA GLY A 30 0.34 -0.27 -7.49
C GLY A 30 -0.88 -0.17 -6.56
N THR A 31 -0.93 -0.99 -5.52
CA THR A 31 -2.11 -1.11 -4.63
C THR A 31 -2.27 0.12 -3.74
N VAL A 32 -1.20 0.63 -3.14
CA VAL A 32 -1.29 1.84 -2.28
C VAL A 32 -1.17 3.11 -3.12
N TYR A 33 -0.22 3.16 -4.05
CA TYR A 33 0.10 4.31 -4.90
C TYR A 33 0.23 3.86 -6.35
N GLU A 34 -0.07 4.76 -7.30
CA GLU A 34 -0.06 4.45 -8.74
C GLU A 34 1.24 4.85 -9.42
N GLN A 35 1.92 5.83 -8.85
CA GLN A 35 3.15 6.39 -9.36
C GLN A 35 4.02 6.92 -8.22
N ALA A 36 5.31 7.05 -8.47
CA ALA A 36 6.26 7.68 -7.55
C ALA A 36 7.03 8.80 -8.27
N ALA A 37 7.09 9.96 -7.63
CA ALA A 37 7.84 11.10 -8.15
C ALA A 37 9.34 10.91 -7.93
N VAL A 38 10.10 11.02 -9.01
CA VAL A 38 11.56 10.91 -9.01
C VAL A 38 12.15 12.30 -8.83
N ARG A 39 13.07 12.44 -7.88
CA ARG A 39 13.75 13.72 -7.67
C ARG A 39 14.74 14.00 -8.80
N PRO A 40 15.04 15.27 -9.11
CA PRO A 40 15.96 15.60 -10.19
C PRO A 40 17.30 14.85 -10.13
N GLU A 41 17.88 14.72 -8.95
CA GLU A 41 19.13 14.01 -8.70
C GLU A 41 19.08 12.50 -8.97
N ASP A 42 17.89 11.89 -8.90
CA ASP A 42 17.68 10.47 -9.14
C ASP A 42 17.35 10.14 -10.60
N ILE A 43 17.10 11.13 -11.46
CA ILE A 43 16.61 10.90 -12.84
C ILE A 43 17.61 10.07 -13.65
N ALA A 44 18.88 10.48 -13.70
CA ALA A 44 19.89 9.79 -14.49
C ALA A 44 20.19 8.38 -13.93
N PRO A 45 20.41 8.19 -12.61
CA PRO A 45 20.55 6.86 -12.02
C PRO A 45 19.30 5.96 -12.20
N ALA A 46 18.08 6.51 -12.10
CA ALA A 46 16.85 5.75 -12.30
C ALA A 46 16.74 5.23 -13.74
N ASN A 47 17.02 6.07 -14.73
CA ASN A 47 17.07 5.66 -16.14
C ASN A 47 18.14 4.58 -16.36
N ALA A 48 19.33 4.74 -15.78
CA ALA A 48 20.40 3.74 -15.87
C ALA A 48 20.01 2.38 -15.23
N CYS A 49 19.13 2.42 -14.24
CA CYS A 49 18.53 1.23 -13.61
C CYS A 49 17.25 0.76 -14.31
N GLY A 50 16.95 1.22 -15.52
CA GLY A 50 15.82 0.71 -16.32
C GLY A 50 14.44 1.23 -15.93
N PHE A 51 14.33 2.21 -15.03
CA PHE A 51 13.05 2.88 -14.80
C PHE A 51 12.63 3.69 -16.02
N ARG A 52 11.41 3.45 -16.50
CA ARG A 52 10.78 4.30 -17.50
C ARG A 52 10.14 5.50 -16.80
N LEU A 53 10.66 6.68 -17.07
CA LEU A 53 10.15 7.94 -16.50
C LEU A 53 9.16 8.61 -17.45
N PHE A 54 8.13 9.22 -16.84
CA PHE A 54 7.09 9.98 -17.50
C PHE A 54 7.01 11.37 -16.90
N LYS A 55 6.66 12.35 -17.71
CA LYS A 55 6.47 13.72 -17.28
C LYS A 55 4.98 13.95 -16.98
N THR A 56 4.68 14.42 -15.77
CA THR A 56 3.33 14.85 -15.38
C THR A 56 3.02 16.24 -15.94
N GLU A 57 1.75 16.63 -15.92
CA GLU A 57 1.30 17.99 -16.32
C GLU A 57 1.97 19.11 -15.51
N GLN A 58 2.42 18.80 -14.29
CA GLN A 58 3.12 19.73 -13.40
C GLN A 58 4.65 19.67 -13.55
N ASP A 59 5.14 19.21 -14.70
CA ASP A 59 6.57 19.12 -15.03
C ASP A 59 7.39 18.11 -14.19
N ARG A 60 6.75 17.32 -13.31
CA ARG A 60 7.46 16.34 -12.46
C ARG A 60 7.71 15.02 -13.20
N GLN A 61 8.91 14.46 -13.01
CA GLN A 61 9.25 13.11 -13.47
C GLN A 61 8.70 12.06 -12.50
N VAL A 62 8.02 11.04 -13.03
CA VAL A 62 7.45 9.92 -12.26
C VAL A 62 7.76 8.60 -12.94
N PHE A 63 7.82 7.50 -12.18
CA PHE A 63 7.62 6.17 -12.75
C PHE A 63 6.29 5.59 -12.27
N LEU A 64 5.74 4.66 -13.03
CA LEU A 64 4.45 4.03 -12.77
C LEU A 64 4.65 2.64 -12.13
N PHE A 65 3.70 2.24 -11.28
CA PHE A 65 3.62 0.89 -10.75
C PHE A 65 2.78 -0.02 -11.66
N PRO A 66 3.03 -1.35 -11.70
CA PRO A 66 3.94 -2.10 -10.84
C PRO A 66 5.42 -1.85 -11.13
N CYS A 67 6.25 -1.85 -10.09
CA CYS A 67 7.70 -1.76 -10.20
C CYS A 67 8.26 -3.06 -10.79
N HIS A 68 9.13 -2.95 -11.79
CA HIS A 68 9.75 -4.11 -12.44
C HIS A 68 10.78 -4.84 -11.55
N TYR A 69 11.19 -4.25 -10.43
CA TYR A 69 12.01 -4.90 -9.41
C TYR A 69 11.21 -5.57 -8.28
N LEU A 70 9.88 -5.57 -8.36
CA LEU A 70 9.07 -6.31 -7.40
C LEU A 70 8.97 -7.77 -7.82
N GLU A 71 9.41 -8.67 -6.94
CA GLU A 71 9.20 -10.11 -7.06
C GLU A 71 8.48 -10.60 -5.80
N ASP A 72 7.30 -11.22 -5.98
CA ASP A 72 6.32 -11.49 -4.93
C ASP A 72 5.97 -10.25 -4.10
N SER A 73 6.59 -10.09 -2.92
CA SER A 73 6.45 -8.91 -2.05
C SER A 73 7.73 -8.11 -1.89
N ALA A 74 8.87 -8.63 -2.37
CA ALA A 74 10.20 -8.12 -2.08
C ALA A 74 10.79 -7.37 -3.28
N CYS A 75 11.52 -6.29 -2.99
CA CYS A 75 12.30 -5.62 -4.00
C CYS A 75 13.61 -6.40 -4.23
N THR A 76 13.86 -6.84 -5.46
CA THR A 76 15.05 -7.63 -5.82
C THR A 76 16.37 -6.84 -5.77
N ARG A 77 16.30 -5.54 -5.47
CA ARG A 77 17.45 -4.62 -5.35
C ARG A 77 17.41 -3.81 -4.06
N TYR A 78 16.78 -4.34 -3.00
CA TYR A 78 16.53 -3.59 -1.78
C TYR A 78 17.80 -3.07 -1.11
N ASP A 79 18.87 -3.88 -1.19
CA ASP A 79 20.24 -3.68 -0.69
C ASP A 79 21.15 -2.88 -1.65
N GLN A 80 20.66 -2.55 -2.83
CA GLN A 80 21.39 -1.79 -3.85
C GLN A 80 20.88 -0.36 -3.93
N TRP A 81 21.44 0.43 -4.86
CA TRP A 81 20.90 1.76 -5.14
C TRP A 81 19.43 1.68 -5.57
N ARG A 82 18.61 2.55 -4.96
CA ARG A 82 17.20 2.76 -5.27
C ARG A 82 16.96 4.26 -5.36
N PRO A 83 15.99 4.73 -6.17
CA PRO A 83 15.57 6.12 -6.17
C PRO A 83 15.28 6.59 -4.73
N SER A 84 15.62 7.83 -4.38
CA SER A 84 15.41 8.36 -3.02
C SER A 84 13.94 8.26 -2.58
N VAL A 85 13.00 8.37 -3.52
CA VAL A 85 11.55 8.16 -3.28
C VAL A 85 11.21 6.74 -2.84
N CYS A 86 12.05 5.74 -3.13
CA CYS A 86 11.91 4.38 -2.65
C CYS A 86 12.73 4.16 -1.36
N GLY A 87 13.93 4.74 -1.27
CA GLY A 87 14.86 4.54 -0.14
C GLY A 87 14.48 5.32 1.13
N SER A 88 13.88 6.51 0.99
CA SER A 88 13.53 7.40 2.11
C SER A 88 12.03 7.40 2.45
N PHE A 89 11.22 6.66 1.69
CA PHE A 89 9.78 6.66 1.85
C PHE A 89 9.32 5.65 2.90
N PHE A 90 8.60 6.16 3.89
CA PHE A 90 7.85 5.36 4.86
C PHE A 90 6.36 5.60 4.68
N CYS A 91 5.61 4.55 4.34
CA CYS A 91 4.14 4.60 4.32
C CYS A 91 3.59 4.77 5.74
N LEU A 92 2.28 5.06 5.86
CA LEU A 92 1.68 5.31 7.18
C LEU A 92 1.88 4.11 8.14
N MET A 93 1.77 2.88 7.65
CA MET A 93 2.00 1.68 8.46
C MET A 93 3.40 1.66 9.08
N GLN A 94 4.43 1.85 8.27
CA GLN A 94 5.82 1.84 8.76
C GLN A 94 6.07 2.96 9.77
N LYS A 95 5.46 4.13 9.55
CA LYS A 95 5.53 5.26 10.49
C LYS A 95 4.90 4.92 11.83
N ARG A 96 3.67 4.42 11.81
CA ARG A 96 2.94 4.03 13.04
C ARG A 96 3.72 3.00 13.85
N VAL A 97 4.34 2.02 13.19
CA VAL A 97 5.18 1.03 13.88
C VAL A 97 6.46 1.67 14.44
N ALA A 98 7.14 2.51 13.65
CA ALA A 98 8.35 3.22 14.12
C ALA A 98 8.06 4.19 15.28
N GLU A 99 6.87 4.77 15.32
CA GLU A 99 6.40 5.71 16.35
C GLU A 99 5.77 5.00 17.57
N GLY A 100 5.64 3.67 17.53
CA GLY A 100 5.03 2.89 18.61
C GLY A 100 3.49 2.94 18.69
N GLU A 101 2.83 3.57 17.71
CA GLU A 101 1.37 3.62 17.58
C GLU A 101 0.73 2.32 17.05
N CYS A 102 1.56 1.37 16.63
CA CYS A 102 1.19 0.07 16.12
C CYS A 102 2.30 -0.91 16.52
N SER A 103 1.94 -2.05 17.12
CA SER A 103 2.96 -3.06 17.45
C SER A 103 3.52 -3.71 16.17
N GLU A 104 4.70 -4.32 16.25
CA GLU A 104 5.27 -5.10 15.14
C GLU A 104 4.29 -6.19 14.65
N ALA A 105 3.75 -7.00 15.58
CA ALA A 105 2.81 -8.07 15.26
C ALA A 105 1.52 -7.55 14.61
N GLU A 106 0.99 -6.43 15.10
CA GLU A 106 -0.16 -5.76 14.50
C GLU A 106 0.16 -5.24 13.09
N GLY A 107 1.36 -4.67 12.89
CA GLY A 107 1.82 -4.20 11.57
C GLY A 107 1.83 -5.31 10.52
N PHE A 108 2.41 -6.46 10.84
CA PHE A 108 2.40 -7.63 9.95
C PHE A 108 0.97 -8.18 9.73
N SER A 109 0.14 -8.24 10.77
CA SER A 109 -1.26 -8.67 10.65
C SER A 109 -2.06 -7.77 9.69
N LEU A 110 -1.89 -6.45 9.80
CA LEU A 110 -2.57 -5.48 8.94
C LEU A 110 -2.05 -5.54 7.49
N ILE A 111 -0.77 -5.85 7.27
CA ILE A 111 -0.21 -6.12 5.93
C ILE A 111 -0.87 -7.35 5.30
N GLU A 112 -0.95 -8.47 6.04
CA GLU A 112 -1.61 -9.68 5.54
C GLU A 112 -3.09 -9.46 5.26
N ARG A 113 -3.77 -8.67 6.10
CA ARG A 113 -5.15 -8.27 5.85
C ARG A 113 -5.28 -7.45 4.56
N ALA A 114 -4.41 -6.49 4.32
CA ALA A 114 -4.41 -5.71 3.08
C ALA A 114 -4.15 -6.59 1.85
N LYS A 115 -3.18 -7.52 1.93
CA LYS A 115 -2.88 -8.48 0.86
C LYS A 115 -4.07 -9.38 0.55
N SER A 116 -4.79 -9.86 1.57
CA SER A 116 -6.01 -10.64 1.42
C SER A 116 -7.12 -9.86 0.70
N LEU A 117 -7.40 -8.62 1.14
CA LEU A 117 -8.40 -7.76 0.50
C LEU A 117 -8.04 -7.46 -0.96
N ARG A 118 -6.76 -7.19 -1.24
CA ARG A 118 -6.24 -7.02 -2.59
C ARG A 118 -6.44 -8.28 -3.44
N SER A 119 -6.10 -9.46 -2.94
CA SER A 119 -6.29 -10.72 -3.67
C SER A 119 -7.76 -10.96 -4.03
N ALA A 120 -8.70 -10.59 -3.15
CA ALA A 120 -10.13 -10.68 -3.44
C ALA A 120 -10.60 -9.74 -4.57
N VAL A 121 -9.93 -8.60 -4.75
CA VAL A 121 -10.15 -7.71 -5.91
C VAL A 121 -9.52 -8.30 -7.17
N LEU A 122 -8.28 -8.78 -7.10
CA LEU A 122 -7.59 -9.34 -8.26
C LEU A 122 -8.30 -10.57 -8.83
N ALA A 123 -8.96 -11.36 -7.99
CA ALA A 123 -9.78 -12.50 -8.41
C ALA A 123 -10.97 -12.10 -9.31
N LEU A 124 -11.32 -10.82 -9.38
CA LEU A 124 -12.36 -10.29 -10.28
C LEU A 124 -11.81 -9.78 -11.62
N LEU A 125 -10.49 -9.76 -11.79
CA LEU A 125 -9.82 -9.25 -12.98
C LEU A 125 -9.58 -10.34 -14.02
N LYS A 126 -9.55 -9.94 -15.29
CA LYS A 126 -9.19 -10.82 -16.39
C LYS A 126 -7.67 -11.03 -16.45
N PRO A 127 -7.19 -12.13 -17.04
CA PRO A 127 -5.75 -12.32 -17.29
C PRO A 127 -5.13 -11.10 -18.00
N GLY A 128 -3.97 -10.66 -17.53
CA GLY A 128 -3.26 -9.48 -18.04
C GLY A 128 -3.71 -8.14 -17.43
N GLN A 129 -4.79 -8.10 -16.66
CA GLN A 129 -5.19 -6.89 -15.93
C GLN A 129 -4.49 -6.81 -14.57
N HIS A 130 -3.83 -5.68 -14.31
CA HIS A 130 -3.20 -5.39 -13.02
C HIS A 130 -4.10 -4.50 -12.15
N PHE A 131 -3.69 -4.25 -10.91
CA PHE A 131 -4.51 -3.56 -9.90
C PHE A 131 -5.01 -2.17 -10.34
N LEU A 132 -4.20 -1.41 -11.08
CA LEU A 132 -4.63 -0.10 -11.63
C LEU A 132 -5.89 -0.20 -12.51
N TRP A 133 -6.08 -1.33 -13.20
CA TRP A 133 -7.29 -1.58 -14.00
C TRP A 133 -8.53 -1.73 -13.12
N ALA A 134 -8.41 -2.42 -11.97
CA ALA A 134 -9.48 -2.50 -10.98
C ALA A 134 -9.87 -1.11 -10.46
N ARG A 135 -8.86 -0.27 -10.19
CA ARG A 135 -9.05 1.09 -9.70
C ARG A 135 -9.74 1.98 -10.72
N SER A 136 -9.28 2.00 -11.97
CA SER A 136 -9.91 2.79 -13.04
C SER A 136 -11.38 2.40 -13.23
N ARG A 137 -11.70 1.10 -13.20
CA ARG A 137 -13.08 0.61 -13.28
C ARG A 137 -13.90 1.02 -12.05
N PHE A 138 -13.33 0.94 -10.84
CA PHE A 138 -13.99 1.41 -9.63
C PHE A 138 -14.36 2.90 -9.71
N ASP A 139 -13.43 3.75 -10.15
CA ASP A 139 -13.66 5.19 -10.24
C ASP A 139 -14.76 5.53 -11.26
N ALA A 140 -14.79 4.82 -12.40
CA ALA A 140 -15.83 4.96 -13.41
C ALA A 140 -17.22 4.53 -12.89
N LEU A 141 -17.28 3.44 -12.14
CA LEU A 141 -18.54 2.90 -11.60
C LEU A 141 -19.05 3.70 -10.39
N ALA A 142 -18.16 4.21 -9.54
CA ALA A 142 -18.54 5.00 -8.36
C ALA A 142 -19.24 6.33 -8.73
N GLY A 143 -18.98 6.85 -9.93
CA GLY A 143 -19.68 8.02 -10.47
C GLY A 143 -21.01 7.72 -11.18
N ALA A 144 -21.34 6.44 -11.41
CA ALA A 144 -22.53 6.06 -12.15
C ALA A 144 -23.78 6.02 -11.25
N LYS A 145 -24.90 6.56 -11.75
CA LYS A 145 -26.22 6.54 -11.07
C LYS A 145 -27.10 5.35 -11.52
N ALA A 146 -26.50 4.27 -11.99
CA ALA A 146 -27.21 3.17 -12.64
C ALA A 146 -27.21 1.89 -11.80
N ASP A 147 -28.18 1.01 -12.07
CA ASP A 147 -28.18 -0.36 -11.57
C ASP A 147 -26.95 -1.10 -12.08
N LEU A 148 -26.08 -1.49 -11.15
CA LEU A 148 -24.84 -2.19 -11.46
C LEU A 148 -25.12 -3.66 -11.75
N ALA A 149 -24.51 -4.20 -12.81
CA ALA A 149 -24.47 -5.65 -13.01
C ALA A 149 -23.82 -6.33 -11.79
N PRO A 150 -24.19 -7.57 -11.43
CA PRO A 150 -23.69 -8.22 -10.22
C PRO A 150 -22.15 -8.27 -10.12
N ALA A 151 -21.44 -8.45 -11.24
CA ALA A 151 -19.99 -8.43 -11.27
C ALA A 151 -19.39 -7.04 -10.99
N ASP A 152 -20.04 -5.97 -11.48
CA ASP A 152 -19.65 -4.58 -11.19
C ASP A 152 -19.92 -4.23 -9.73
N ALA A 153 -21.07 -4.65 -9.19
CA ALA A 153 -21.40 -4.47 -7.77
C ALA A 153 -20.37 -5.16 -6.86
N GLN A 154 -19.97 -6.39 -7.18
CA GLN A 154 -18.92 -7.10 -6.43
C GLN A 154 -17.57 -6.35 -6.46
N LEU A 155 -17.18 -5.85 -7.62
CA LEU A 155 -15.96 -5.06 -7.74
C LEU A 155 -16.03 -3.79 -6.89
N VAL A 156 -17.14 -3.05 -6.99
CA VAL A 156 -17.35 -1.80 -6.25
C VAL A 156 -17.26 -2.03 -4.74
N VAL A 157 -17.94 -3.05 -4.22
CA VAL A 157 -17.92 -3.37 -2.78
C VAL A 157 -16.50 -3.76 -2.32
N ARG A 158 -15.84 -4.68 -3.03
CA ARG A 158 -14.49 -5.14 -2.64
C ARG A 158 -13.45 -4.02 -2.73
N MET A 159 -13.53 -3.19 -3.77
CA MET A 159 -12.69 -2.01 -3.92
C MET A 159 -12.96 -0.99 -2.83
N PHE A 160 -14.21 -0.71 -2.49
CA PHE A 160 -14.54 0.23 -1.41
C PHE A 160 -13.96 -0.23 -0.07
N VAL A 161 -14.12 -1.51 0.27
CA VAL A 161 -13.56 -2.10 1.51
C VAL A 161 -12.04 -1.98 1.51
N LEU A 162 -11.37 -2.32 0.41
CA LEU A 162 -9.93 -2.22 0.30
C LEU A 162 -9.46 -0.76 0.38
N GLU A 163 -10.05 0.15 -0.38
CA GLU A 163 -9.67 1.57 -0.40
C GLU A 163 -9.87 2.22 0.97
N ARG A 164 -10.95 1.88 1.68
CA ARG A 164 -11.18 2.32 3.07
C ARG A 164 -10.09 1.82 4.02
N PHE A 165 -9.73 0.53 3.90
CA PHE A 165 -8.68 -0.06 4.71
C PHE A 165 -7.30 0.57 4.45
N LEU A 166 -6.97 0.81 3.19
CA LEU A 166 -5.73 1.49 2.79
C LEU A 166 -5.69 2.94 3.28
N ASP A 167 -6.80 3.66 3.20
CA ASP A 167 -6.92 5.04 3.70
C ASP A 167 -6.76 5.13 5.22
N GLN A 168 -7.16 4.10 5.95
CA GLN A 168 -7.05 4.05 7.41
C GLN A 168 -5.63 3.69 7.87
N HIS A 169 -4.95 2.76 7.20
CA HIS A 169 -3.72 2.14 7.72
C HIS A 169 -2.46 2.45 6.90
N PHE A 170 -2.58 2.80 5.62
CA PHE A 170 -1.43 2.89 4.71
C PHE A 170 -1.22 4.30 4.12
N ARG A 171 -2.29 5.10 3.96
CA ARG A 171 -2.22 6.44 3.37
C ARG A 171 -2.34 7.55 4.40
N LYS A 172 -1.49 8.56 4.27
CA LYS A 172 -1.57 9.80 5.06
C LYS A 172 -2.89 10.55 4.75
N PRO A 173 -3.38 11.43 5.64
CA PRO A 173 -4.64 12.17 5.45
C PRO A 173 -4.78 12.85 4.07
N GLY A 174 -3.75 13.55 3.59
CA GLY A 174 -3.77 14.21 2.27
C GLY A 174 -3.59 13.28 1.06
N LYS A 175 -3.60 11.96 1.27
CA LYS A 175 -3.47 10.93 0.23
C LYS A 175 -4.61 9.92 0.25
N LYS A 176 -5.64 10.14 1.07
CA LYS A 176 -6.83 9.29 1.10
C LYS A 176 -7.59 9.38 -0.22
N ARG A 177 -8.19 8.28 -0.67
CA ARG A 177 -8.96 8.22 -1.91
C ARG A 177 -10.46 8.35 -1.69
N LEU A 178 -10.97 7.81 -0.59
CA LEU A 178 -12.38 7.91 -0.24
C LEU A 178 -12.63 9.18 0.56
N PRO A 179 -13.81 9.82 0.40
CA PRO A 179 -14.21 10.92 1.25
C PRO A 179 -14.23 10.47 2.72
N GLY A 180 -13.78 11.35 3.60
CA GLY A 180 -13.78 11.11 5.04
C GLY A 180 -15.21 10.93 5.52
N GLY A 181 -15.61 9.68 5.79
CA GLY A 181 -16.76 9.44 6.65
C GLY A 181 -16.34 9.82 8.06
N ALA A 182 -17.09 10.68 8.74
CA ALA A 182 -16.96 10.86 10.18
C ALA A 182 -17.25 9.51 10.84
N ILE A 183 -16.19 8.75 11.16
CA ILE A 183 -16.33 7.59 12.03
C ILE A 183 -16.32 8.18 13.43
N ALA A 184 -17.50 8.42 14.00
CA ALA A 184 -17.61 8.62 15.43
C ALA A 184 -17.09 7.34 16.09
N ARG A 185 -15.95 7.43 16.79
CA ARG A 185 -15.57 6.37 17.72
C ARG A 185 -16.68 6.30 18.78
N PRO A 186 -17.27 5.13 19.07
CA PRO A 186 -18.03 5.01 20.31
C PRO A 186 -17.08 5.33 21.46
N ALA A 187 -17.53 6.23 22.35
CA ALA A 187 -16.85 6.45 23.61
C ALA A 187 -16.80 5.10 24.31
N VAL A 188 -15.59 4.59 24.55
CA VAL A 188 -15.41 3.49 25.48
C VAL A 188 -15.74 4.10 26.84
N GLU A 189 -16.90 3.75 27.39
CA GLU A 189 -17.23 4.06 28.78
C GLU A 189 -16.11 3.49 29.66
N ALA A 190 -15.41 4.39 30.35
CA ALA A 190 -14.47 4.01 31.37
C ALA A 190 -15.24 3.22 32.43
N ALA A 191 -14.80 1.99 32.70
CA ALA A 191 -15.26 1.23 33.84
C ALA A 191 -15.07 2.08 35.11
N PRO A 192 -16.05 2.14 36.03
CA PRO A 192 -15.85 2.80 37.30
C PRO A 192 -14.72 2.10 38.07
N ASP A 193 -13.75 2.91 38.49
CA ASP A 193 -12.62 2.54 39.32
C ASP A 193 -13.12 2.23 40.73
N ASP A 194 -13.20 0.94 41.08
CA ASP A 194 -13.41 0.46 42.44
C ASP A 194 -12.15 0.69 43.27
N THR A 195 -11.90 1.94 43.69
CA THR A 195 -10.88 2.22 44.70
C THR A 195 -11.21 3.40 45.62
N LYS A 196 -11.16 3.11 46.94
CA LYS A 196 -11.27 3.95 48.16
C LYS A 196 -12.71 4.21 48.66
N ALA A 197 -13.19 3.62 49.75
CA ALA A 197 -12.59 3.41 51.09
C ALA A 197 -12.09 4.71 51.75
N ALA A 198 -13.01 5.42 52.42
CA ALA A 198 -12.87 6.08 53.72
C ALA A 198 -14.24 6.62 54.15
#